data_AF-A0A7V9PNI6-F1
#
_entry.id   AF-A0A7V9PNI6-F1
#
_cell.length_a   1.000
_cell.length_b   1.000
_cell.length_c   1.000
_cell.angle_alpha   90.00
_cell.angle_beta   90.00
_cell.angle_gamma   90.00
#
_symmetry.space_group_name_H-M   'P 1'
#
loop_
_entity.id
_entity.type
_entity.pdbx_description
1 polymer ?
#
loop_
_entity_poly.entity_id
_entity_poly.type
_entity_poly.pdbx_seq_one_letter_code
_entity_poly.pdbx_strand_id
1 'polypeptide(L)'
;VPVPGTAAELDEDIRLQRARVVKVLLTLLIGSLLLAWLASQVSPAWATRYLAVFVGPAIVLSGIGLAHARRLGLLALVLLAFLWVTSDREAALERKSNVREVAERIELRAVGAGDLIVSTHPEQVPVLRYYLGGEFRYASSLGPVPEPRVMNWRDASRRLQAARARPTAARVLAGLRPGQAVVLVQPILRADRWAAPWTALVRERVVEWERLLDADPRLRRLEVFPRFGLKAPPRGVRAVLYRVRDV
;
A
#
# COMPACT_ATOMS: atom_id res chain seq x y z
N VAL A 1 10.82 -56.65 -29.48
CA VAL A 1 11.41 -55.66 -28.55
C VAL A 1 11.89 -54.49 -29.40
N PRO A 2 11.29 -53.29 -29.34
CA PRO A 2 11.76 -52.18 -30.16
C PRO A 2 13.13 -51.73 -29.64
N VAL A 3 14.09 -51.63 -30.56
CA VAL A 3 15.45 -51.16 -30.30
C VAL A 3 15.38 -49.66 -29.97
N PRO A 4 16.04 -49.17 -28.91
CA PRO A 4 16.09 -47.74 -28.64
C PRO A 4 16.73 -47.03 -29.83
N GLY A 5 16.09 -45.93 -30.26
CA GLY A 5 16.54 -45.12 -31.40
C GLY A 5 18.01 -44.74 -31.27
N THR A 6 18.67 -44.58 -32.42
CA THR A 6 20.08 -44.21 -32.46
C THR A 6 20.32 -42.91 -31.69
N ALA A 7 21.54 -42.69 -31.17
CA ALA A 7 21.87 -41.49 -30.39
C ALA A 7 21.53 -40.17 -31.12
N ALA A 8 21.51 -40.19 -32.46
CA ALA A 8 21.11 -39.07 -33.30
C ALA A 8 19.60 -38.78 -33.24
N GLU A 9 18.75 -39.81 -33.25
CA GLU A 9 17.28 -39.68 -33.14
C GLU A 9 16.89 -39.15 -31.75
N LEU A 10 17.55 -39.64 -30.70
CA LEU A 10 17.37 -39.15 -29.33
C LEU A 10 17.74 -37.66 -29.19
N ASP A 11 18.81 -37.21 -29.85
CA ASP A 11 19.25 -35.81 -29.81
C ASP A 11 18.35 -34.88 -30.64
N GLU A 12 17.77 -35.38 -31.73
CA GLU A 12 16.74 -34.67 -32.51
C GLU A 12 15.44 -34.50 -31.71
N ASP A 13 14.94 -35.56 -31.07
CA ASP A 13 13.75 -35.52 -30.22
C ASP A 13 13.91 -34.53 -29.05
N ILE A 14 15.07 -34.54 -28.38
CA ILE A 14 15.39 -33.59 -27.30
C ILE A 14 15.38 -32.14 -27.82
N ARG A 15 15.94 -31.89 -29.01
CA ARG A 15 15.93 -30.54 -29.62
C ARG A 15 14.52 -30.07 -29.96
N LEU A 16 13.70 -30.94 -30.54
CA LEU A 16 12.31 -30.64 -30.86
C LEU A 16 11.47 -30.38 -29.60
N GLN A 17 11.67 -31.18 -28.56
CA GLN A 17 10.98 -31.01 -27.29
C GLN A 17 11.39 -29.69 -26.61
N ARG A 18 12.68 -29.33 -26.62
CA ARG A 18 13.17 -28.03 -26.12
C ARG A 18 12.57 -26.86 -26.91
N ALA A 19 12.53 -26.94 -28.24
CA ALA A 19 11.94 -25.90 -29.08
C ALA A 19 10.43 -25.72 -28.79
N ARG A 20 9.69 -26.81 -28.59
CA ARG A 20 8.28 -26.77 -28.17
C ARG A 20 8.12 -26.10 -26.81
N VAL A 21 8.95 -26.46 -25.82
CA VAL A 21 8.90 -25.85 -24.48
C VAL A 21 9.15 -24.35 -24.57
N VAL A 22 10.19 -23.91 -25.30
CA VAL A 22 10.48 -22.48 -25.48
C VAL A 22 9.31 -21.76 -26.16
N LYS A 23 8.74 -22.35 -27.23
CA LYS A 23 7.58 -21.79 -27.92
C LYS A 23 6.38 -21.65 -26.99
N VAL A 24 6.06 -22.67 -26.21
CA VAL A 24 4.96 -22.64 -25.22
C VAL A 24 5.20 -21.56 -24.18
N LEU A 25 6.41 -21.47 -23.62
CA LEU A 25 6.74 -20.44 -22.63
C LEU A 25 6.64 -19.02 -23.20
N LEU A 26 7.10 -18.79 -24.44
CA LEU A 26 6.97 -17.51 -25.13
C LEU A 26 5.51 -17.17 -25.43
N THR A 27 4.73 -18.14 -25.92
CA THR A 27 3.30 -17.95 -26.17
C THR A 27 2.54 -17.64 -24.89
N LEU A 28 2.85 -18.34 -23.79
CA LEU A 28 2.27 -18.05 -22.49
C LEU A 28 2.64 -16.64 -22.02
N LEU A 29 3.92 -16.27 -22.07
CA LEU A 29 4.39 -14.96 -21.62
C LEU A 29 3.78 -13.81 -22.43
N ILE A 30 3.90 -13.85 -23.76
CA ILE A 30 3.43 -12.79 -24.65
C ILE A 30 1.90 -12.78 -24.69
N GLY A 31 1.28 -13.95 -24.84
CA GLY A 31 -0.18 -14.08 -24.94
C GLY A 31 -0.88 -13.60 -23.67
N SER A 32 -0.33 -13.91 -22.51
CA SER A 32 -0.90 -13.41 -21.25
C SER A 32 -0.68 -11.92 -21.06
N LEU A 33 0.50 -11.37 -21.38
CA LEU A 33 0.73 -9.91 -21.38
C LEU A 33 -0.25 -9.17 -22.30
N LEU A 34 -0.48 -9.69 -23.52
CA LEU A 34 -1.39 -9.10 -24.50
C LEU A 34 -2.85 -9.19 -24.06
N LEU A 35 -3.32 -10.39 -23.70
CA LEU A 35 -4.69 -10.63 -23.23
C LEU A 35 -5.02 -9.66 -22.11
N ALA A 36 -4.06 -9.52 -21.23
CA ALA A 36 -4.32 -8.84 -20.03
C ALA A 36 -4.14 -7.29 -20.34
N TRP A 37 -3.18 -6.84 -21.17
CA TRP A 37 -3.20 -5.45 -21.68
C TRP A 37 -4.54 -5.07 -22.33
N LEU A 38 -5.15 -5.96 -23.13
CA LEU A 38 -6.49 -5.78 -23.69
C LEU A 38 -7.56 -5.68 -22.59
N ALA A 39 -7.53 -6.56 -21.58
CA ALA A 39 -8.45 -6.49 -20.45
C ALA A 39 -8.32 -5.16 -19.67
N SER A 40 -7.11 -4.59 -19.60
CA SER A 40 -6.89 -3.30 -18.96
C SER A 40 -7.53 -2.11 -19.69
N GLN A 41 -7.80 -2.25 -21.00
CA GLN A 41 -8.54 -1.24 -21.77
C GLN A 41 -10.03 -1.22 -21.37
N VAL A 42 -10.58 -2.36 -20.95
CA VAL A 42 -11.99 -2.50 -20.56
C VAL A 42 -12.19 -2.13 -19.09
N SER A 43 -11.30 -2.59 -18.21
CA SER A 43 -11.32 -2.27 -16.79
C SER A 43 -9.97 -1.69 -16.36
N PRO A 44 -9.90 -0.39 -16.01
CA PRO A 44 -8.69 0.25 -15.49
C PRO A 44 -8.22 -0.27 -14.12
N ALA A 45 -8.72 -1.42 -13.66
CA ALA A 45 -8.38 -2.04 -12.39
C ALA A 45 -7.00 -2.73 -12.39
N TRP A 46 -6.24 -2.61 -13.49
CA TRP A 46 -4.94 -3.25 -13.62
C TRP A 46 -3.88 -2.63 -12.71
N ALA A 47 -3.13 -3.48 -12.00
CA ALA A 47 -1.97 -3.08 -11.24
C ALA A 47 -0.74 -3.91 -11.61
N THR A 48 0.45 -3.30 -11.54
CA THR A 48 1.73 -3.96 -11.86
C THR A 48 1.98 -5.23 -11.05
N ARG A 49 1.37 -5.36 -9.86
CA ARG A 49 1.39 -6.59 -9.04
C ARG A 49 0.81 -7.82 -9.76
N TYR A 50 -0.08 -7.64 -10.73
CA TYR A 50 -0.62 -8.76 -11.51
C TYR A 50 0.40 -9.34 -12.50
N LEU A 51 1.45 -8.58 -12.83
CA LEU A 51 2.58 -9.09 -13.61
C LEU A 51 3.40 -10.15 -12.84
N ALA A 52 3.16 -10.33 -11.54
CA ALA A 52 3.82 -11.37 -10.75
C ALA A 52 3.62 -12.78 -11.33
N VAL A 53 2.49 -13.03 -12.00
CA VAL A 53 2.20 -14.29 -12.69
C VAL A 53 3.21 -14.59 -13.80
N PHE A 54 3.84 -13.57 -14.37
CA PHE A 54 4.83 -13.70 -15.45
C PHE A 54 6.25 -13.92 -14.94
N VAL A 55 6.50 -13.71 -13.65
CA VAL A 55 7.84 -13.83 -13.06
C VAL A 55 8.36 -15.26 -13.18
N GLY A 56 7.54 -16.26 -12.90
CA GLY A 56 7.94 -17.67 -13.00
C GLY A 56 8.41 -18.07 -14.41
N PRO A 57 7.56 -17.92 -15.45
CA PRO A 57 7.95 -18.20 -16.83
C PRO A 57 9.16 -17.38 -17.30
N ALA A 58 9.24 -16.10 -16.92
CA ALA A 58 10.37 -15.25 -17.26
C ALA A 58 11.68 -15.75 -16.64
N ILE A 59 11.68 -16.14 -15.35
CA ILE A 59 12.86 -16.71 -14.67
C ILE A 59 13.33 -17.99 -15.39
N VAL A 60 12.42 -18.88 -15.78
CA VAL A 60 12.77 -20.12 -16.48
C VAL A 60 13.37 -19.83 -17.86
N LEU A 61 12.74 -18.95 -18.64
CA LEU A 61 13.27 -18.52 -19.94
C LEU A 61 14.63 -17.84 -19.83
N SER A 62 14.80 -16.94 -18.85
CA SER A 62 16.09 -16.30 -18.56
C SER A 62 17.13 -17.32 -18.13
N GLY A 63 16.78 -18.30 -17.30
CA GLY A 63 17.68 -19.38 -16.89
C GLY A 63 18.16 -20.22 -18.07
N ILE A 64 17.24 -20.60 -18.98
CA ILE A 64 17.58 -21.29 -20.23
C ILE A 64 18.54 -20.42 -21.06
N GLY A 65 18.22 -19.15 -21.27
CA GLY A 65 19.07 -18.22 -22.05
C GLY A 65 20.47 -18.06 -21.44
N LEU A 66 20.56 -17.85 -20.13
CA LEU A 66 21.82 -17.68 -19.41
C LEU A 66 22.68 -18.96 -19.46
N ALA A 67 22.07 -20.14 -19.32
CA ALA A 67 22.78 -21.42 -19.40
C ALA A 67 23.42 -21.64 -20.77
N HIS A 68 22.79 -21.17 -21.85
CA HIS A 68 23.32 -21.30 -23.21
C HIS A 68 24.30 -20.17 -23.59
N ALA A 69 24.25 -19.03 -22.89
CA ALA A 69 25.08 -17.85 -23.19
C ALA A 69 26.54 -17.93 -22.69
N ARG A 70 26.93 -19.03 -22.01
CA ARG A 70 28.32 -19.29 -21.54
C ARG A 70 28.89 -18.11 -20.73
N ARG A 71 29.96 -17.46 -21.21
CA ARG A 71 30.63 -16.34 -20.51
C ARG A 71 29.72 -15.12 -20.33
N LEU A 72 28.83 -14.85 -21.29
CA LEU A 72 27.84 -13.77 -21.18
C LEU A 72 26.81 -14.07 -20.10
N GLY A 73 26.44 -15.34 -19.93
CA GLY A 73 25.55 -15.78 -18.85
C GLY A 73 26.17 -15.55 -17.47
N LEU A 74 27.46 -15.88 -17.31
CA LEU A 74 28.20 -15.60 -16.07
C LEU A 74 28.29 -14.10 -15.77
N LEU A 75 28.59 -13.28 -16.78
CA LEU A 75 28.62 -11.82 -16.61
C LEU A 75 27.26 -11.27 -16.15
N ALA A 76 26.17 -11.72 -16.78
CA ALA A 76 24.82 -11.30 -16.40
C ALA A 76 24.46 -11.73 -14.96
N LEU A 77 24.88 -12.93 -14.53
CA LEU A 77 24.69 -13.38 -13.14
C LEU A 77 25.47 -12.53 -12.14
N VAL A 78 26.71 -12.17 -12.45
CA VAL A 78 27.53 -11.28 -11.61
C VAL A 78 26.88 -9.90 -11.50
N LEU A 79 26.39 -9.33 -12.61
CA LEU A 79 25.69 -8.05 -12.60
C LEU A 79 24.38 -8.11 -11.78
N LEU A 80 23.62 -9.21 -11.91
CA LEU A 80 22.41 -9.41 -11.13
C LEU A 80 22.71 -9.51 -9.62
N ALA A 81 23.73 -10.28 -9.24
CA ALA A 81 24.18 -10.40 -7.85
C ALA A 81 24.65 -9.04 -7.31
N PHE A 82 25.44 -8.30 -8.09
CA PHE A 82 25.88 -6.96 -7.73
C PHE A 82 24.69 -6.02 -7.51
N LEU A 83 23.72 -6.00 -8.42
CA LEU A 83 22.50 -5.20 -8.28
C LEU A 83 21.70 -5.60 -7.04
N TRP A 84 21.65 -6.90 -6.71
CA TRP A 84 20.94 -7.40 -5.53
C TRP A 84 21.58 -6.97 -4.22
N VAL A 85 22.92 -6.93 -4.16
CA VAL A 85 23.69 -6.53 -2.97
C VAL A 85 23.72 -5.01 -2.80
N THR A 86 23.77 -4.27 -3.91
CA THR A 86 23.88 -2.79 -3.88
C THR A 86 22.52 -2.09 -3.84
N SER A 87 21.42 -2.80 -4.06
CA SER A 87 20.08 -2.21 -3.98
C SER A 87 19.65 -2.02 -2.53
N ASP A 88 19.49 -0.76 -2.12
CA ASP A 88 18.96 -0.35 -0.82
C ASP A 88 17.45 -0.66 -0.71
N ARG A 89 17.17 -1.90 -0.29
CA ARG A 89 15.81 -2.45 -0.14
C ARG A 89 15.04 -1.82 1.00
N GLU A 90 15.71 -1.50 2.10
CA GLU A 90 15.08 -0.92 3.28
C GLU A 90 14.54 0.46 2.96
N ALA A 91 15.34 1.32 2.31
CA ALA A 91 14.85 2.61 1.87
C ALA A 91 13.71 2.47 0.83
N ALA A 92 13.70 1.43 0.01
CA ALA A 92 12.63 1.19 -0.96
C ALA A 92 11.30 0.77 -0.30
N LEU A 93 11.36 -0.01 0.78
CA LEU A 93 10.19 -0.44 1.55
C LEU A 93 9.60 0.72 2.36
N GLU A 94 10.45 1.47 3.07
CA GLU A 94 10.02 2.61 3.89
C GLU A 94 9.49 3.78 3.05
N ARG A 95 9.97 3.96 1.81
CA ARG A 95 9.43 4.97 0.86
C ARG A 95 7.97 4.73 0.49
N LYS A 96 7.41 3.53 0.69
CA LYS A 96 6.04 3.21 0.26
C LYS A 96 4.99 3.76 1.23
N SER A 97 5.25 3.73 2.54
CA SER A 97 4.38 4.25 3.59
C SER A 97 5.14 4.38 4.91
N ASN A 98 4.87 5.45 5.67
CA ASN A 98 5.48 5.74 6.97
C ASN A 98 4.52 5.52 8.16
N VAL A 99 3.45 4.73 7.99
CA VAL A 99 2.44 4.53 9.06
C VAL A 99 3.05 3.93 10.33
N ARG A 100 4.04 3.03 10.20
CA ARG A 100 4.79 2.47 11.33
C ARG A 100 5.50 3.57 12.13
N GLU A 101 6.27 4.41 11.45
CA GLU A 101 6.99 5.52 12.05
C GLU A 101 6.02 6.50 12.75
N VAL A 102 4.87 6.78 12.13
CA VAL A 102 3.83 7.61 12.74
C VAL A 102 3.24 6.96 13.98
N ALA A 103 3.00 5.64 13.96
CA ALA A 103 2.51 4.91 15.11
C ALA A 103 3.50 4.92 16.28
N GLU A 104 4.78 4.62 16.03
CA GLU A 104 5.86 4.70 17.03
C GLU A 104 5.94 6.12 17.63
N ARG A 105 5.81 7.15 16.78
CA ARG A 105 5.77 8.54 17.26
C ARG A 105 4.53 8.87 18.09
N ILE A 106 3.37 8.24 17.84
CA ILE A 106 2.16 8.42 18.65
C ILE A 106 2.38 7.85 20.06
N GLU A 107 2.91 6.63 20.16
CA GLU A 107 3.17 5.94 21.44
C GLU A 107 4.18 6.68 22.31
N LEU A 108 5.16 7.34 21.70
CA LEU A 108 6.14 8.17 22.42
C LEU A 108 5.55 9.47 22.99
N ARG A 109 4.28 9.79 22.70
CA ARG A 109 3.60 10.96 23.27
C ARG A 109 2.71 10.54 24.43
N ALA A 110 2.33 11.51 25.25
CA ALA A 110 1.36 11.33 26.33
C ALA A 110 -0.06 11.10 25.77
N VAL A 111 -0.23 9.95 25.09
CA VAL A 111 -1.45 9.35 24.59
C VAL A 111 -1.57 8.02 25.32
N GLY A 112 -2.71 7.76 25.95
CA GLY A 112 -2.93 6.59 26.79
C GLY A 112 -4.12 5.75 26.34
N ALA A 113 -4.35 4.65 27.05
CA ALA A 113 -5.52 3.81 26.84
C ALA A 113 -6.83 4.62 26.87
N GLY A 114 -7.72 4.36 25.92
CA GLY A 114 -9.00 5.04 25.76
C GLY A 114 -8.94 6.39 25.02
N ASP A 115 -7.75 6.88 24.66
CA ASP A 115 -7.61 8.02 23.75
C ASP A 115 -8.04 7.65 22.31
N LEU A 116 -8.31 8.68 21.51
CA LEU A 116 -8.98 8.54 20.23
C LEU A 116 -8.01 8.68 19.05
N ILE A 117 -7.93 7.64 18.22
CA ILE A 117 -7.23 7.66 16.93
C ILE A 117 -8.26 7.79 15.81
N VAL A 118 -8.17 8.87 15.03
CA VAL A 118 -9.06 9.16 13.90
C VAL A 118 -8.27 9.11 12.61
N SER A 119 -8.63 8.21 11.68
CA SER A 119 -8.06 8.23 10.32
C SER A 119 -9.01 8.87 9.32
N THR A 120 -8.60 9.93 8.63
CA THR A 120 -9.41 10.51 7.54
C THR A 120 -9.50 9.60 6.31
N HIS A 121 -8.59 8.61 6.20
CA HIS A 121 -8.59 7.57 5.19
C HIS A 121 -8.99 6.23 5.82
N PRO A 122 -10.24 5.76 5.64
CA PRO A 122 -10.78 4.63 6.42
C PRO A 122 -9.97 3.33 6.31
N GLU A 123 -9.36 3.07 5.16
CA GLU A 123 -8.54 1.87 4.93
C GLU A 123 -7.25 1.81 5.76
N GLN A 124 -6.83 2.93 6.36
CA GLN A 124 -5.63 2.98 7.21
C GLN A 124 -5.92 2.55 8.66
N VAL A 125 -7.18 2.48 9.08
CA VAL A 125 -7.54 2.10 10.46
C VAL A 125 -6.98 0.73 10.86
N PRO A 126 -7.10 -0.34 10.04
CA PRO A 126 -6.48 -1.63 10.34
C PRO A 126 -4.97 -1.59 10.53
N VAL A 127 -4.27 -0.79 9.73
CA VAL A 127 -2.82 -0.65 9.83
C VAL A 127 -2.43 0.10 11.10
N LEU A 128 -3.16 1.17 11.43
CA LEU A 128 -2.98 1.90 12.69
C LEU A 128 -3.26 1.00 13.89
N ARG A 129 -4.32 0.19 13.84
CA ARG A 129 -4.66 -0.79 14.88
C ARG A 129 -3.60 -1.88 15.04
N TYR A 130 -2.98 -2.30 13.94
CA TYR A 130 -1.91 -3.29 13.98
C TYR A 130 -0.70 -2.77 14.75
N TYR A 131 -0.27 -1.53 14.49
CA TYR A 131 0.90 -0.96 15.17
C TYR A 131 0.60 -0.45 16.59
N LEU A 132 -0.52 0.24 16.79
CA LEU A 132 -0.85 0.90 18.07
C LEU A 132 -1.55 -0.02 19.10
N GLY A 133 -1.91 -1.25 18.73
CA GLY A 133 -2.59 -2.15 19.67
C GLY A 133 -4.07 -1.83 19.92
N GLY A 134 -4.67 -2.48 20.92
CA GLY A 134 -6.13 -2.50 21.11
C GLY A 134 -6.70 -1.51 22.12
N GLU A 135 -5.84 -0.76 22.79
CA GLU A 135 -6.22 0.07 23.95
C GLU A 135 -6.84 1.41 23.54
N PHE A 136 -6.69 1.80 22.27
CA PHE A 136 -7.25 3.04 21.73
C PHE A 136 -8.67 2.86 21.19
N ARG A 137 -9.41 3.97 21.21
CA ARG A 137 -10.66 4.10 20.45
C ARG A 137 -10.32 4.47 19.01
N TYR A 138 -10.89 3.75 18.04
CA TYR A 138 -10.66 4.03 16.62
C TYR A 138 -11.89 4.66 15.98
N ALA A 139 -11.64 5.64 15.12
CA ALA A 139 -12.63 6.24 14.26
C ALA A 139 -12.05 6.55 12.88
N SER A 140 -12.93 6.84 11.93
CA SER A 140 -12.55 7.30 10.61
C SER A 140 -13.47 8.41 10.11
N SER A 141 -13.24 8.89 8.90
CA SER A 141 -14.16 9.77 8.17
C SER A 141 -15.56 9.15 7.95
N LEU A 142 -15.75 7.84 8.20
CA LEU A 142 -17.05 7.16 8.22
C LEU A 142 -17.72 7.13 9.61
N GLY A 143 -17.02 7.53 10.66
CA GLY A 143 -17.49 7.49 12.06
C GLY A 143 -16.69 6.55 12.96
N PRO A 144 -17.20 6.23 14.16
CA PRO A 144 -16.57 5.27 15.07
C PRO A 144 -16.39 3.90 14.41
N VAL A 145 -15.29 3.21 14.72
CA VAL A 145 -14.93 1.90 14.14
C VAL A 145 -14.86 0.86 15.26
N PRO A 146 -15.94 0.09 15.50
CA PRO A 146 -15.97 -0.92 16.57
C PRO A 146 -15.03 -2.10 16.32
N GLU A 147 -14.87 -2.50 15.06
CA GLU A 147 -13.96 -3.56 14.63
C GLU A 147 -12.82 -2.94 13.80
N PRO A 148 -11.73 -2.50 14.45
CA PRO A 148 -10.66 -1.79 13.77
C PRO A 148 -9.70 -2.71 13.01
N ARG A 149 -9.83 -4.05 13.08
CA ARG A 149 -8.92 -4.97 12.37
C ARG A 149 -9.22 -5.09 10.88
N VAL A 150 -10.39 -4.66 10.41
CA VAL A 150 -10.79 -4.78 9.00
C VAL A 150 -11.50 -3.53 8.50
N MET A 151 -11.30 -3.22 7.21
CA MET A 151 -12.07 -2.20 6.51
C MET A 151 -13.23 -2.85 5.76
N ASN A 152 -14.45 -2.43 6.04
CA ASN A 152 -15.61 -2.86 5.25
C ASN A 152 -15.69 -2.05 3.95
N TRP A 153 -15.24 -2.68 2.86
CA TRP A 153 -15.24 -2.11 1.51
C TRP A 153 -16.60 -2.08 0.82
N ARG A 154 -17.59 -2.81 1.33
CA ARG A 154 -18.95 -2.80 0.76
C ARG A 154 -19.50 -1.38 0.80
N ASP A 155 -19.85 -0.89 -0.38
CA ASP A 155 -20.38 0.45 -0.61
C ASP A 155 -19.55 1.57 0.02
N ALA A 156 -18.25 1.37 0.20
CA ALA A 156 -17.41 2.31 0.94
C ALA A 156 -17.46 3.73 0.34
N SER A 157 -17.42 3.86 -0.99
CA SER A 157 -17.53 5.15 -1.67
C SER A 157 -18.88 5.83 -1.39
N ARG A 158 -20.00 5.10 -1.53
CA ARG A 158 -21.34 5.63 -1.26
C ARG A 158 -21.48 6.05 0.20
N ARG A 159 -20.96 5.23 1.13
CA ARG A 159 -20.96 5.52 2.56
C ARG A 159 -20.10 6.74 2.90
N LEU A 160 -18.94 6.90 2.26
CA LEU A 160 -18.06 8.05 2.47
C LEU A 160 -18.66 9.34 1.91
N GLN A 161 -19.32 9.27 0.77
CA GLN A 161 -20.05 10.40 0.18
C GLN A 161 -21.24 10.82 1.06
N ALA A 162 -21.98 9.84 1.61
CA ALA A 162 -23.09 10.10 2.54
C ALA A 162 -22.62 10.61 3.92
N ALA A 163 -21.42 10.22 4.36
CA ALA A 163 -20.83 10.65 5.62
C ALA A 163 -20.42 12.13 5.56
N ARG A 164 -21.29 13.01 6.06
CA ARG A 164 -20.98 14.44 6.22
C ARG A 164 -19.97 14.64 7.35
N ALA A 165 -18.90 15.38 7.10
CA ALA A 165 -17.79 15.51 8.06
C ALA A 165 -18.21 16.07 9.43
N ARG A 166 -18.95 17.19 9.45
CA ARG A 166 -19.37 17.84 10.72
C ARG A 166 -20.18 16.93 11.66
N PRO A 167 -21.32 16.33 11.24
CA PRO A 167 -22.07 15.45 12.15
C PRO A 167 -21.32 14.16 12.46
N THR A 168 -20.46 13.67 11.56
CA THR A 168 -19.63 12.49 11.83
C THR A 168 -18.57 12.79 12.89
N ALA A 169 -17.86 13.91 12.76
CA ALA A 169 -16.90 14.39 13.75
C ALA A 169 -17.58 14.62 15.10
N ALA A 170 -18.76 15.26 15.13
CA ALA A 170 -19.51 15.45 16.37
C ALA A 170 -19.82 14.12 17.08
N ARG A 171 -20.23 13.09 16.32
CA ARG A 171 -20.46 11.74 16.86
C ARG A 171 -19.19 11.05 17.35
N VAL A 172 -18.08 11.22 16.61
CA VAL A 172 -16.78 10.63 16.96
C VAL A 172 -16.18 11.26 18.21
N LEU A 173 -16.31 12.59 18.33
CA LEU A 173 -15.83 13.38 19.46
C LEU A 173 -16.82 13.35 20.65
N ALA A 174 -17.97 12.69 20.51
CA ALA A 174 -18.93 12.52 21.59
C ALA A 174 -18.33 11.65 22.70
N GLY A 175 -18.45 12.11 23.94
CA GLY A 175 -17.94 11.41 25.11
C GLY A 175 -16.41 11.50 25.29
N LEU A 176 -15.75 12.46 24.64
CA LEU A 176 -14.38 12.82 25.02
C LEU A 176 -14.39 13.57 26.35
N ARG A 177 -13.51 13.14 27.27
CA ARG A 177 -13.30 13.74 28.58
C ARG A 177 -12.18 14.79 28.52
N PRO A 178 -12.19 15.81 29.40
CA PRO A 178 -11.05 16.69 29.60
C PRO A 178 -9.73 15.93 29.73
N GLY A 179 -8.65 16.49 29.19
CA GLY A 179 -7.32 15.88 29.18
C GLY A 179 -7.10 14.77 28.15
N GLN A 180 -8.14 14.16 27.58
CA GLN A 180 -7.97 13.08 26.59
C GLN A 180 -7.29 13.57 25.31
N ALA A 181 -6.49 12.69 24.71
CA ALA A 181 -5.86 12.95 23.43
C ALA A 181 -6.74 12.53 22.26
N VAL A 182 -6.67 13.31 21.18
CA VAL A 182 -7.24 12.97 19.88
C VAL A 182 -6.13 13.07 18.85
N VAL A 183 -5.83 11.96 18.17
CA VAL A 183 -4.84 11.91 17.11
C VAL A 183 -5.55 11.81 15.77
N LEU A 184 -5.46 12.86 14.96
CA LEU A 184 -5.96 12.88 13.60
C LEU A 184 -4.86 12.42 12.64
N VAL A 185 -4.97 11.20 12.14
CA VAL A 185 -4.09 10.63 11.12
C VAL A 185 -4.65 10.89 9.74
N GLN A 186 -3.83 11.43 8.84
CA GLN A 186 -4.22 11.86 7.52
C GLN A 186 -3.19 11.47 6.48
N PRO A 187 -3.58 11.03 5.28
CA PRO A 187 -2.64 10.90 4.18
C PRO A 187 -2.01 12.26 3.83
N ILE A 188 -0.75 12.20 3.41
CA ILE A 188 -0.04 13.37 2.90
C ILE A 188 -0.51 13.64 1.48
N LEU A 189 -1.23 14.75 1.28
CA LEU A 189 -1.78 15.13 -0.01
C LEU A 189 -0.67 15.69 -0.91
N ARG A 190 -0.24 14.92 -1.92
CA ARG A 190 0.66 15.37 -2.99
C ARG A 190 -0.15 15.77 -4.23
N ALA A 191 0.40 16.69 -5.03
CA ALA A 191 -0.29 17.28 -6.20
C ALA A 191 -0.64 16.25 -7.28
N ASP A 192 0.03 15.10 -7.28
CA ASP A 192 -0.12 14.04 -8.25
C ASP A 192 -0.90 12.85 -7.66
N ARG A 193 -2.10 12.60 -8.23
CA ARG A 193 -2.92 11.35 -8.12
C ARG A 193 -3.90 11.24 -6.94
N TRP A 194 -4.82 12.19 -6.82
CA TRP A 194 -6.03 12.08 -5.98
C TRP A 194 -7.33 12.26 -6.78
N ALA A 195 -7.31 11.93 -8.07
CA ALA A 195 -8.43 12.14 -8.98
C ALA A 195 -9.40 10.95 -9.09
N ALA A 196 -9.02 9.77 -8.62
CA ALA A 196 -9.93 8.62 -8.61
C ALA A 196 -11.07 8.87 -7.61
N PRO A 197 -12.31 8.41 -7.88
CA PRO A 197 -13.48 8.77 -7.08
C PRO A 197 -13.31 8.57 -5.57
N TRP A 198 -12.76 7.43 -5.15
CA TRP A 198 -12.47 7.14 -3.73
C TRP A 198 -11.43 8.12 -3.15
N THR A 199 -10.30 8.29 -3.83
CA THR A 199 -9.22 9.16 -3.35
C THR A 199 -9.64 10.63 -3.34
N ALA A 200 -10.43 11.09 -4.31
CA ALA A 200 -10.95 12.45 -4.34
C ALA A 200 -11.78 12.76 -3.08
N LEU A 201 -12.67 11.84 -2.70
CA LEU A 201 -13.45 11.95 -1.46
C LEU A 201 -12.54 11.95 -0.22
N VAL A 202 -11.53 11.07 -0.16
CA VAL A 202 -10.58 11.06 0.97
C VAL A 202 -9.83 12.39 1.08
N ARG A 203 -9.40 12.97 -0.04
CA ARG A 203 -8.73 14.29 -0.07
C ARG A 203 -9.63 15.39 0.48
N GLU A 204 -10.91 15.39 0.11
CA GLU A 204 -11.89 16.33 0.67
C GLU A 204 -12.05 16.14 2.18
N ARG A 205 -12.21 14.89 2.64
CA ARG A 205 -12.34 14.57 4.08
C ARG A 205 -11.11 14.98 4.88
N VAL A 206 -9.90 14.87 4.33
CA VAL A 206 -8.67 15.33 5.00
C VAL A 206 -8.78 16.81 5.36
N VAL A 207 -9.14 17.64 4.39
CA VAL A 207 -9.24 19.10 4.56
C VAL A 207 -10.38 19.46 5.50
N GLU A 208 -11.55 18.83 5.34
CA GLU A 208 -12.71 19.10 6.18
C GLU A 208 -12.47 18.72 7.64
N TRP A 209 -11.89 17.53 7.91
CA TRP A 209 -11.65 17.08 9.27
C TRP A 209 -10.59 17.92 10.00
N GLU A 210 -9.49 18.28 9.34
CA GLU A 210 -8.48 19.14 9.99
C GLU A 210 -9.10 20.50 10.35
N ARG A 211 -9.82 21.13 9.43
CA ARG A 211 -10.50 22.40 9.68
C ARG A 211 -11.51 22.30 10.83
N LEU A 212 -12.28 21.21 10.88
CA LEU A 212 -13.27 20.99 11.94
C LEU A 212 -12.63 20.83 13.31
N LEU A 213 -11.53 20.07 13.42
CA LEU A 213 -10.85 19.86 14.70
C LEU A 213 -10.06 21.09 15.14
N ASP A 214 -9.44 21.82 14.19
CA ASP A 214 -8.76 23.08 14.47
C ASP A 214 -9.73 24.17 14.95
N ALA A 215 -10.98 24.15 14.46
CA ALA A 215 -12.02 25.09 14.85
C ALA A 215 -12.84 24.67 16.09
N ASP A 216 -12.66 23.46 16.63
CA ASP A 216 -13.39 22.99 17.80
C ASP A 216 -12.83 23.65 19.08
N PRO A 217 -13.59 24.50 19.79
CA PRO A 217 -13.09 25.23 20.94
C PRO A 217 -12.71 24.31 22.12
N ARG A 218 -13.22 23.07 22.15
CA ARG A 218 -12.89 22.08 23.17
C ARG A 218 -11.52 21.45 22.95
N LEU A 219 -10.95 21.58 21.76
CA LEU A 219 -9.67 20.99 21.40
C LEU A 219 -8.56 22.05 21.44
N ARG A 220 -7.37 21.60 21.81
CA ARG A 220 -6.13 22.35 21.69
C ARG A 220 -5.17 21.54 20.83
N ARG A 221 -4.82 22.05 19.66
CA ARG A 221 -3.77 21.47 18.81
C ARG A 221 -2.43 21.57 19.53
N LEU A 222 -1.75 20.44 19.70
CA LEU A 222 -0.45 20.37 20.38
C LEU A 222 0.69 20.24 19.37
N GLU A 223 0.55 19.33 18.40
CA GLU A 223 1.64 19.06 17.47
C GLU A 223 1.19 18.43 16.15
N VAL A 224 2.06 18.49 15.14
CA VAL A 224 1.97 17.77 13.87
C VAL A 224 3.26 16.98 13.65
N PHE A 225 3.15 15.71 13.26
CA PHE A 225 4.32 14.88 12.95
C PHE A 225 4.03 13.80 11.89
N PRO A 226 5.04 13.35 11.13
CA PRO A 226 6.37 13.97 11.04
C PRO A 226 6.29 15.38 10.45
N ARG A 227 7.21 16.25 10.88
CA ARG A 227 7.36 17.59 10.29
C ARG A 227 8.21 17.45 9.03
N PHE A 228 7.70 17.93 7.91
CA PHE A 228 8.45 17.95 6.67
C PHE A 228 9.20 19.27 6.59
N GLY A 229 10.52 19.21 6.33
CA GLY A 229 11.32 20.39 6.01
C GLY A 229 11.03 20.89 4.59
N LEU A 230 11.99 21.60 3.99
CA LEU A 230 11.86 22.17 2.64
C LEU A 230 11.79 21.13 1.49
N LYS A 231 11.96 19.83 1.78
CA LYS A 231 11.91 18.76 0.77
C LYS A 231 10.46 18.39 0.46
N ALA A 232 10.24 17.87 -0.75
CA ALA A 232 8.93 17.36 -1.15
C ALA A 232 8.44 16.30 -0.13
N PRO A 233 7.21 16.43 0.39
CA PRO A 233 6.75 15.58 1.48
C PRO A 233 6.65 14.12 1.02
N PRO A 234 7.08 13.13 1.81
CA PRO A 234 7.12 11.71 1.43
C PRO A 234 5.70 11.15 1.18
N ARG A 235 5.65 9.90 0.70
CA ARG A 235 4.39 9.15 0.66
C ARG A 235 4.04 8.67 2.06
N GLY A 236 2.74 8.57 2.34
CA GLY A 236 2.24 8.00 3.60
C GLY A 236 1.30 8.95 4.32
N VAL A 237 1.42 9.01 5.64
CA VAL A 237 0.53 9.73 6.55
C VAL A 237 1.28 10.71 7.44
N ARG A 238 0.54 11.69 7.95
CA ARG A 238 0.91 12.55 9.07
C ARG A 238 -0.14 12.42 10.16
N ALA A 239 0.24 12.72 11.39
CA ALA A 239 -0.64 12.83 12.54
C ALA A 239 -0.68 14.27 13.05
N VAL A 240 -1.85 14.69 13.50
CA VAL A 240 -2.06 15.93 14.25
C VAL A 240 -2.60 15.54 15.63
N LEU A 241 -1.86 15.91 16.67
CA LEU A 241 -2.21 15.66 18.05
C LEU A 241 -3.00 16.84 18.61
N TYR A 242 -4.18 16.54 19.14
CA TYR A 242 -5.02 17.45 19.89
C TYR A 242 -5.20 16.94 21.31
N ARG A 243 -5.48 17.84 22.24
CA ARG A 243 -5.92 17.52 23.60
C ARG A 243 -7.22 18.23 23.91
N VAL A 244 -8.13 17.52 24.56
CA VAL A 244 -9.37 18.12 25.08
C VAL A 244 -9.00 19.05 26.23
N ARG A 245 -9.48 20.29 26.18
CA ARG A 245 -9.21 21.30 27.20
C ARG A 245 -9.84 20.89 28.53
N ASP A 246 -9.13 21.20 29.61
CA ASP A 246 -9.71 21.26 30.95
C ASP A 246 -10.56 22.53 30.98
N VAL A 247 -11.88 22.35 31.07
CA VAL A 247 -12.87 23.45 31.18
C VAL A 247 -13.15 23.68 32.65
#